data_AF-A0A914D8R3-F1
#
_entry.id   AF-A0A914D8R3-F1
#
_cell.length_a   1.000
_cell.length_b   1.000
_cell.length_c   1.000
_cell.angle_alpha   90.00
_cell.angle_beta   90.00
_cell.angle_gamma   90.00
#
_symmetry.space_group_name_H-M   'P 1'
#
loop_
_entity.id
_entity.type
_entity.pdbx_description
1 polymer ?
#
loop_
_entity_poly.entity_id
_entity_poly.type
_entity_poly.pdbx_seq_one_letter_code
_entity_poly.pdbx_strand_id
1 'polypeptide(L)'
;MLKITEKHLIYKADCIENESHEVNKKLIFADELNIGDCLYVVNEEKTSVNVRQIVKIDIITEMGIFAPETENGDIVVNDIIASCYTDIKKESLVKTIPSVHNFIKRITGWFFDENTDEKVKISLGIFNIAMIIIEEIIPTGILTTSEMF
;
A
#
# COMPACT_ATOMS: atom_id res chain seq x y z
N MET A 1 12.88 -16.82 11.24
CA MET A 1 13.75 -16.40 10.12
C MET A 1 12.86 -15.87 9.01
N LEU A 2 13.03 -14.61 8.59
CA LEU A 2 12.23 -13.99 7.53
C LEU A 2 12.98 -14.08 6.19
N LYS A 3 12.27 -14.40 5.10
CA LYS A 3 12.79 -14.41 3.73
C LYS A 3 11.87 -13.54 2.87
N ILE A 4 12.44 -12.53 2.22
CA ILE A 4 11.73 -11.58 1.37
C ILE A 4 12.62 -11.18 0.20
N THR A 5 12.02 -10.61 -0.85
CA THR A 5 12.77 -10.08 -1.99
C THR A 5 13.49 -8.78 -1.62
N GLU A 6 14.59 -8.48 -2.31
CA GLU A 6 15.44 -7.31 -2.06
C GLU A 6 14.67 -5.98 -2.07
N LYS A 7 13.69 -5.86 -2.97
CA LYS A 7 12.87 -4.65 -3.14
C LYS A 7 11.55 -4.69 -2.39
N HIS A 8 11.38 -5.60 -1.45
CA HIS A 8 10.21 -5.61 -0.58
C HIS A 8 10.33 -4.53 0.50
N LEU A 9 9.23 -3.86 0.84
CA LEU A 9 9.22 -2.81 1.84
C LEU A 9 9.03 -3.40 3.25
N ILE A 10 9.85 -2.95 4.19
CA ILE A 10 9.84 -3.41 5.58
C ILE A 10 9.92 -2.23 6.55
N TYR A 11 9.29 -2.40 7.71
CA TYR A 11 9.26 -1.40 8.76
C TYR A 11 10.53 -1.47 9.61
N LYS A 12 11.42 -0.48 9.42
CA LYS A 12 12.53 -0.24 10.33
C LYS A 12 12.03 0.46 11.59
N ALA A 13 12.40 -0.10 12.73
CA ALA A 13 12.15 0.43 14.06
C ALA A 13 13.42 1.07 14.63
N ASP A 14 13.23 2.02 15.54
CA ASP A 14 14.32 2.46 16.40
C ASP A 14 14.55 1.41 17.49
N CYS A 15 15.81 1.05 17.74
CA CYS A 15 16.18 0.03 18.73
C CYS A 15 15.94 0.46 20.19
N ILE A 16 15.49 1.70 20.42
CA ILE A 16 15.22 2.23 21.75
C ILE A 16 13.74 2.01 22.04
N GLU A 17 13.45 1.18 23.04
CA GLU A 17 12.12 0.98 23.61
C GLU A 17 11.68 2.24 24.37
N ASN A 18 11.44 3.35 23.67
CA ASN A 18 10.74 4.47 24.26
C ASN A 18 9.25 4.24 24.06
N GLU A 19 8.51 4.15 25.16
CA GLU A 19 7.05 4.13 25.28
C GLU A 19 6.36 5.39 24.69
N SER A 20 7.01 6.10 23.78
CA SER A 20 6.40 7.21 23.07
C SER A 20 5.65 6.63 21.87
N HIS A 21 4.32 6.64 21.99
CA HIS A 21 3.29 6.18 21.06
C HIS A 21 3.38 6.69 19.60
N GLU A 22 4.46 7.38 19.23
CA GLU A 22 4.74 7.79 17.87
C GLU A 22 5.72 6.78 17.27
N VAL A 23 5.14 5.66 16.82
CA VAL A 23 5.85 4.67 16.03
C VAL A 23 6.31 5.37 14.76
N ASN A 24 7.54 5.90 14.75
CA ASN A 24 8.21 6.38 13.54
C ASN A 24 8.51 5.15 12.68
N LYS A 25 7.45 4.63 12.04
CA LYS A 25 7.50 3.51 11.12
C LYS A 25 8.22 3.99 9.87
N LYS A 26 9.54 3.85 9.86
CA LYS A 26 10.30 4.15 8.65
C LYS A 26 10.19 2.95 7.72
N LEU A 27 9.48 3.12 6.62
CA LEU A 27 9.39 2.13 5.57
C LEU A 27 10.63 2.22 4.67
N ILE A 28 11.38 1.13 4.53
CA ILE A 28 12.59 1.04 3.72
C ILE A 28 12.60 -0.23 2.89
N PHE A 29 13.43 -0.28 1.85
CA PHE A 29 13.63 -1.52 1.10
C PHE A 29 14.45 -2.53 1.93
N ALA A 30 14.18 -3.82 1.72
CA ALA A 30 14.87 -4.89 2.42
C ALA A 30 16.38 -4.91 2.16
N ASP A 31 16.83 -4.50 0.98
CA ASP A 31 18.25 -4.37 0.61
C ASP A 31 18.97 -3.17 1.24
N GLU A 32 18.23 -2.25 1.86
CA GLU A 32 18.79 -1.12 2.62
C GLU A 32 18.98 -1.44 4.12
N LEU A 33 18.50 -2.61 4.59
CA LEU A 33 18.68 -3.05 5.97
C LEU A 33 20.13 -3.46 6.26
N ASN A 34 20.58 -3.11 7.45
CA ASN A 34 21.91 -3.49 7.93
C ASN A 34 21.82 -4.33 9.21
N ILE A 35 22.83 -5.17 9.45
CA ILE A 35 23.00 -5.84 10.75
C ILE A 35 23.09 -4.76 11.82
N GLY A 36 22.30 -4.91 12.89
CA GLY A 36 22.16 -3.90 13.93
C GLY A 36 20.92 -3.01 13.80
N ASP A 37 20.26 -2.98 12.65
CA ASP A 37 18.95 -2.35 12.52
C ASP A 37 17.90 -3.15 13.30
N CYS A 38 16.81 -2.49 13.67
CA CYS A 38 15.73 -3.10 14.41
C CYS A 38 14.43 -3.17 13.60
N LEU A 39 13.65 -4.22 13.85
CA LEU A 39 12.38 -4.49 13.21
C LEU A 39 11.27 -4.69 14.25
N TYR A 40 10.03 -4.41 13.85
CA TYR A 40 8.86 -4.69 14.66
C TYR A 40 8.52 -6.18 14.63
N VAL A 41 8.37 -6.77 15.81
CA VAL A 41 8.05 -8.18 16.02
C VAL A 41 6.83 -8.28 16.91
N VAL A 42 5.81 -9.01 16.47
CA VAL A 42 4.65 -9.30 17.31
C VAL A 42 4.98 -10.39 18.33
N ASN A 43 4.38 -10.33 19.52
CA ASN A 43 4.46 -11.44 20.46
C ASN A 43 3.67 -12.66 19.95
N GLU A 44 3.90 -13.83 20.56
CA GLU A 44 3.24 -15.09 20.16
C GLU A 44 1.71 -15.01 20.22
N GLU A 45 1.18 -14.24 21.17
CA GLU A 45 -0.26 -13.99 21.31
C GLU A 45 -0.82 -12.96 20.32
N LYS A 46 0.04 -12.29 19.54
CA LYS A 46 -0.29 -11.20 18.59
C LYS A 46 -1.05 -10.03 19.24
N THR A 47 -0.85 -9.84 20.54
CA THR A 47 -1.47 -8.79 21.36
C THR A 47 -0.58 -7.58 21.56
N SER A 48 0.75 -7.73 21.41
CA SER A 48 1.71 -6.63 21.56
C SER A 48 2.81 -6.66 20.49
N VAL A 49 3.39 -5.49 20.23
CA VAL A 49 4.50 -5.29 19.30
C VAL A 49 5.74 -4.93 20.11
N ASN A 50 6.82 -5.68 19.89
CA ASN A 50 8.14 -5.44 20.43
C ASN A 50 9.12 -5.10 19.30
N VAL A 51 10.35 -4.75 19.67
CA VAL A 51 11.41 -4.45 18.72
C VAL A 51 12.51 -5.51 18.84
N ARG A 52 13.03 -6.01 17.71
CA ARG A 52 14.19 -6.92 17.71
C ARG A 52 15.24 -6.48 16.72
N GLN A 53 16.50 -6.60 17.13
CA GLN A 53 17.68 -6.30 16.33
C GLN A 53 17.99 -7.42 15.34
N ILE A 54 18.38 -7.04 14.12
CA ILE A 54 18.87 -7.94 13.09
C ILE A 54 20.29 -8.37 13.45
N VAL A 55 20.46 -9.68 13.64
CA VAL A 55 21.75 -10.29 13.96
C VAL A 55 22.46 -10.87 12.73
N LYS A 56 21.74 -11.10 11.63
CA LYS A 56 22.25 -11.74 10.43
C LYS A 56 21.39 -11.39 9.21
N ILE A 57 22.04 -11.18 8.07
CA ILE A 57 21.41 -11.03 6.75
C ILE A 57 22.14 -11.96 5.78
N ASP A 58 21.40 -12.80 5.07
CA ASP A 58 21.92 -13.71 4.04
C ASP A 58 21.19 -13.44 2.72
N ILE A 59 21.92 -13.41 1.60
CA ILE A 59 21.34 -13.35 0.24
C ILE A 59 21.26 -14.78 -0.29
N ILE A 60 20.05 -15.21 -0.65
CA ILE A 60 19.77 -16.55 -1.16
C ILE A 60 18.94 -16.48 -2.45
N THR A 61 19.11 -17.46 -3.33
CA THR A 61 18.27 -17.62 -4.53
C THR A 61 17.34 -18.81 -4.34
N GLU A 62 16.04 -18.57 -4.39
CA GLU A 62 15.00 -19.59 -4.24
C GLU A 62 13.93 -19.44 -5.33
N MET A 63 13.15 -20.51 -5.57
CA MET A 63 12.02 -20.48 -6.49
C MET A 63 10.69 -20.39 -5.73
N GLY A 64 9.81 -19.52 -6.21
CA GLY A 64 8.49 -19.29 -5.65
C GLY A 64 8.44 -18.07 -4.73
N ILE A 65 7.55 -17.13 -5.04
CA ILE A 65 7.25 -15.96 -4.22
C ILE A 65 5.75 -15.91 -3.94
N PHE A 66 5.37 -15.47 -2.74
CA PHE A 66 3.98 -15.29 -2.35
C PHE A 66 3.80 -13.88 -1.77
N ALA A 67 2.94 -13.08 -2.38
CA ALA A 67 2.69 -11.69 -2.01
C ALA A 67 1.17 -11.44 -1.94
N PRO A 68 0.54 -11.69 -0.78
CA PRO A 68 -0.89 -11.49 -0.61
C PRO A 68 -1.22 -10.00 -0.45
N GLU A 69 -2.35 -9.57 -1.00
CA GLU A 69 -2.90 -8.23 -0.77
C GLU A 69 -3.84 -8.28 0.42
N THR A 70 -3.46 -7.61 1.53
CA THR A 70 -4.30 -7.51 2.74
C THR A 70 -5.03 -6.17 2.73
N GLU A 71 -6.22 -6.11 3.34
CA GLU A 71 -7.04 -4.88 3.36
C GLU A 71 -6.29 -3.66 3.94
N ASN A 72 -5.40 -3.90 4.92
CA ASN A 72 -4.63 -2.85 5.57
C ASN A 72 -3.26 -2.61 4.91
N GLY A 73 -2.85 -3.45 3.96
CA GLY A 73 -1.55 -3.36 3.28
C GLY A 73 -0.34 -3.80 4.12
N ASP A 74 -0.60 -4.46 5.25
CA ASP A 74 0.42 -5.02 6.16
C ASP A 74 0.24 -6.54 6.29
N ILE A 75 1.35 -7.25 6.50
CA ILE A 75 1.37 -8.69 6.76
C ILE A 75 2.36 -9.03 7.88
N VAL A 76 1.99 -10.02 8.69
CA VAL A 76 2.90 -10.63 9.67
C VAL A 76 3.44 -11.93 9.09
N VAL A 77 4.76 -11.99 8.90
CA VAL A 77 5.46 -13.19 8.40
C VAL A 77 6.51 -13.59 9.42
N ASN A 78 6.40 -14.80 9.97
CA ASN A 78 7.30 -15.32 11.01
C ASN A 78 7.49 -14.31 12.15
N ASP A 79 6.36 -13.78 12.65
CA ASP A 79 6.22 -12.80 13.72
C ASP A 79 6.79 -11.40 13.44
N ILE A 80 7.27 -11.14 12.22
CA ILE A 80 7.78 -9.83 11.80
C ILE A 80 6.74 -9.10 10.97
N ILE A 81 6.55 -7.80 11.22
CA ILE A 81 5.63 -6.96 10.46
C ILE A 81 6.33 -6.47 9.19
N ALA A 82 5.73 -6.75 8.03
CA ALA A 82 6.17 -6.30 6.71
C ALA A 82 5.02 -5.61 5.96
N SER A 83 5.37 -4.77 4.98
CA SER A 83 4.39 -4.13 4.12
C SER A 83 4.11 -4.98 2.89
N CYS A 84 2.85 -5.12 2.51
CA CYS A 84 2.46 -5.80 1.28
C CYS A 84 2.81 -4.98 0.02
N TYR A 85 3.21 -3.72 0.17
CA TYR A 85 3.59 -2.86 -0.93
C TYR A 85 5.03 -3.09 -1.38
N THR A 86 5.26 -3.00 -2.68
CA THR A 86 6.60 -3.11 -3.31
C THR A 86 7.11 -1.75 -3.80
N ASP A 87 6.33 -0.69 -3.61
CA ASP A 87 6.67 0.67 -4.03
C ASP A 87 6.01 1.67 -3.08
N ILE A 88 6.81 2.60 -2.57
CA ILE A 88 6.40 3.65 -1.63
C ILE A 88 5.31 4.54 -2.27
N LYS A 89 5.33 4.71 -3.59
CA LYS A 89 4.31 5.48 -4.31
C LYS A 89 2.95 4.79 -4.33
N LYS A 90 2.91 3.45 -4.36
CA LYS A 90 1.65 2.69 -4.40
C LYS A 90 0.93 2.69 -3.06
N GLU A 91 1.67 2.72 -1.96
CA GLU A 91 1.09 2.82 -0.62
C GLU A 91 0.22 4.08 -0.46
N SER A 92 0.69 5.23 -0.96
CA SER A 92 -0.06 6.48 -0.91
C SER A 92 -1.26 6.50 -1.87
N LEU A 93 -1.13 5.88 -3.04
CA LEU A 93 -2.20 5.86 -4.05
C LEU A 93 -3.36 4.95 -3.60
N VAL A 94 -3.07 3.73 -3.13
CA VAL A 94 -4.11 2.77 -2.72
C VAL A 94 -4.87 3.27 -1.49
N LYS A 95 -4.20 3.91 -0.52
CA LYS A 95 -4.86 4.51 0.65
C LYS A 95 -5.76 5.71 0.29
N THR A 96 -5.54 6.36 -0.84
CA THR A 96 -6.32 7.54 -1.27
C THR A 96 -7.62 7.17 -2.01
N ILE A 97 -7.67 6.02 -2.69
CA ILE A 97 -8.82 5.61 -3.53
C ILE A 97 -10.13 5.44 -2.72
N PRO A 98 -10.15 4.81 -1.52
CA PRO A 98 -11.38 4.71 -0.73
C PRO A 98 -11.94 6.07 -0.31
N SER A 99 -11.05 7.04 -0.02
CA SER A 99 -11.42 8.40 0.37
C SER A 99 -12.07 9.16 -0.77
N VAL A 100 -11.57 9.01 -2.00
CA VAL A 100 -12.14 9.61 -3.21
C VAL A 100 -13.52 9.02 -3.51
N HIS A 101 -13.68 7.69 -3.43
CA HIS A 101 -14.98 7.04 -3.67
C HIS A 101 -16.07 7.52 -2.70
N ASN A 102 -15.71 7.63 -1.42
CA ASN A 102 -16.64 8.13 -0.39
C ASN A 102 -16.94 9.62 -0.55
N PHE A 103 -16.01 10.42 -1.07
CA PHE A 103 -16.22 11.83 -1.40
C PHE A 103 -17.16 11.99 -2.60
N ILE A 104 -16.97 11.21 -3.67
CA ILE A 104 -17.84 11.20 -4.84
C ILE A 104 -19.27 10.83 -4.45
N LYS A 105 -19.46 9.78 -3.63
CA LYS A 105 -20.79 9.39 -3.13
C LYS A 105 -21.48 10.50 -2.31
N ARG A 106 -20.74 11.25 -1.50
CA ARG A 106 -21.27 12.39 -0.73
C ARG A 106 -21.69 13.55 -1.64
N ILE A 107 -20.94 13.80 -2.71
CA ILE A 107 -21.28 14.82 -3.70
C ILE A 107 -22.51 14.40 -4.51
N THR A 108 -22.53 13.18 -5.07
CA THR A 108 -23.66 12.73 -5.89
C THR A 108 -24.97 12.66 -5.12
N GLY A 109 -24.93 12.33 -3.82
CA GLY A 109 -26.12 12.35 -2.96
C GLY A 109 -26.70 13.74 -2.67
N TRP A 110 -25.93 14.81 -2.86
CA TRP A 110 -26.43 16.19 -2.74
C TRP A 110 -26.90 16.78 -4.06
N PHE A 111 -26.43 16.24 -5.20
CA PHE A 111 -26.81 16.70 -6.54
C PHE A 111 -27.97 15.91 -7.16
N PHE A 112 -28.21 14.67 -6.76
CA PHE A 112 -29.33 13.85 -7.23
C PHE A 112 -30.49 13.85 -6.23
N ASP A 113 -31.05 15.04 -5.97
CA ASP A 113 -32.43 15.17 -5.51
C ASP A 113 -33.34 15.33 -6.74
N GLU A 114 -34.49 14.68 -6.69
CA GLU A 114 -35.22 14.17 -7.84
C GLU A 114 -36.09 15.26 -8.52
N ASN A 115 -35.66 15.78 -9.67
CA ASN A 115 -36.59 16.39 -10.66
C ASN A 115 -36.09 16.17 -12.10
N THR A 116 -36.92 15.48 -12.87
CA THR A 116 -36.65 14.96 -14.21
C THR A 116 -36.90 16.01 -15.28
N ASP A 117 -35.84 16.63 -15.79
CA ASP A 117 -35.72 17.17 -17.17
C ASP A 117 -34.29 17.65 -17.49
N GLU A 118 -33.45 17.87 -16.48
CA GLU A 118 -32.06 18.31 -16.65
C GLU A 118 -31.05 17.15 -16.81
N LYS A 119 -31.51 15.89 -16.82
CA LYS A 119 -30.68 14.68 -16.69
C LYS A 119 -29.73 14.42 -17.87
N VAL A 120 -30.04 14.89 -19.08
CA VAL A 120 -29.25 14.56 -20.29
C VAL A 120 -28.02 15.44 -20.44
N LYS A 121 -28.09 16.72 -20.05
CA LYS A 121 -26.99 17.67 -20.23
C LYS A 121 -25.90 17.50 -19.17
N ILE A 122 -26.31 17.13 -17.96
CA ILE A 122 -25.40 16.88 -16.83
C ILE A 122 -24.65 15.55 -17.03
N SER A 123 -25.30 14.52 -17.59
CA SER A 123 -24.69 13.23 -17.93
C SER A 123 -23.50 13.36 -18.88
N LEU A 124 -23.63 14.17 -19.95
CA LEU A 124 -22.54 14.41 -20.90
C LEU A 124 -21.37 15.20 -20.29
N GLY A 125 -21.67 16.19 -19.43
CA GLY A 125 -20.65 16.95 -18.73
C GLY A 125 -19.84 16.08 -17.75
N ILE A 126 -20.53 15.24 -16.98
CA ILE A 126 -19.90 14.28 -16.07
C ILE A 126 -19.10 13.21 -16.84
N PHE A 127 -19.61 12.74 -17.98
CA PHE A 127 -18.91 11.77 -18.82
C PHE A 127 -17.58 12.33 -19.37
N ASN A 128 -17.56 13.59 -19.80
CA ASN A 128 -16.34 14.24 -20.25
C ASN A 128 -15.32 14.42 -19.12
N ILE A 129 -15.76 14.82 -17.93
CA ILE A 129 -14.88 14.93 -16.76
C ILE A 129 -14.34 13.54 -16.36
N ALA A 130 -15.17 12.50 -16.41
CA ALA A 130 -14.76 11.14 -16.14
C ALA A 130 -13.71 10.64 -17.14
N MET A 131 -13.87 10.94 -18.44
CA MET A 131 -12.88 10.60 -19.47
C MET A 131 -11.54 11.30 -19.23
N ILE A 132 -11.54 12.59 -18.87
CA ILE A 132 -10.32 13.34 -18.58
C ILE A 132 -9.56 12.74 -17.38
N ILE A 133 -10.29 12.32 -16.34
CA ILE A 133 -9.71 11.69 -15.15
C ILE A 133 -9.13 10.30 -15.49
N ILE A 134 -9.81 9.53 -16.34
CA ILE A 134 -9.33 8.22 -16.80
C ILE A 134 -8.03 8.36 -17.61
N GLU A 135 -7.92 9.38 -18.46
CA GLU A 135 -6.70 9.63 -19.24
C GLU A 135 -5.51 10.09 -18.38
N GLU A 136 -5.75 10.80 -17.27
CA GLU A 136 -4.69 11.21 -16.33
C GLU A 136 -4.22 10.06 -15.42
N ILE A 137 -5.12 9.11 -15.12
CA ILE A 137 -4.84 7.99 -14.22
C ILE A 137 -4.24 6.77 -14.94
N ILE A 138 -4.52 6.58 -16.24
CA ILE A 138 -3.96 5.46 -17.01
C ILE A 138 -2.59 5.89 -17.56
N PRO A 139 -1.46 5.37 -17.03
CA PRO A 139 -0.18 5.59 -17.68
C PRO A 139 -0.24 4.98 -19.08
N THR A 140 0.20 5.74 -20.09
CA THR A 140 0.26 5.39 -21.52
C THR A 140 1.05 4.11 -21.86
N GLY A 141 1.55 3.38 -20.85
CA GLY A 141 2.22 2.08 -20.99
C GLY A 141 1.31 0.85 -20.98
N ILE A 142 0.00 0.95 -20.71
CA ILE A 142 -0.90 -0.23 -20.65
C ILE A 142 -1.53 -0.57 -22.03
N LEU A 143 -1.56 0.37 -22.98
CA LEU A 143 -2.16 0.16 -24.31
C LEU A 143 -1.18 -0.33 -25.39
N THR A 144 0.07 -0.69 -25.04
CA THR A 144 1.06 -1.16 -26.03
C THR A 144 1.47 -2.63 -25.89
N THR A 145 0.86 -3.40 -24.99
CA THR A 145 1.21 -4.84 -24.80
C THR A 145 0.12 -5.82 -25.21
N SER A 146 -0.93 -5.39 -25.94
CA SER A 146 -1.94 -6.31 -26.49
C SER A 146 -1.76 -6.66 -27.98
N GLU A 147 -0.60 -6.32 -28.58
CA GLU A 147 -0.20 -6.85 -29.88
C GLU A 147 1.22 -7.45 -29.81
N MET A 148 1.33 -8.59 -29.13
CA MET A 148 2.28 -9.66 -29.46
C MET A 148 1.98 -10.86 -28.56
N PHE A 149 1.03 -11.68 -28.98
CA PHE A 149 1.07 -13.15 -29.00
C PHE A 149 -0.03 -13.64 -29.94
#